data_AF-A0A9P8H719-F1
#
_entry.id   AF-A0A9P8H719-F1
#
_cell.length_a   1.000
_cell.length_b   1.000
_cell.length_c   1.000
_cell.angle_alpha   90.00
_cell.angle_beta   90.00
_cell.angle_gamma   90.00
#
_symmetry.space_group_name_H-M   'P 1'
#
loop_
_entity.id
_entity.type
_entity.pdbx_description
1 polymer ?
#
loop_
_entity_poly.entity_id
_entity_poly.type
_entity_poly.pdbx_seq_one_letter_code
_entity_poly.pdbx_strand_id
1 'polypeptide(L)'
;MVASLPFELVNNSNSSNVWAYITGINIADGRRVLLQADGKTPYYLENVSAIGSELAQDCAIPLGQPGNTVTATVPQIAGGRVWFSIDSKLNFLLNPGPALVEPSVLNPSDPNAKVNFGFCEFTLNDAQLYANISYVDFVSNVPIAITLKNSAGAIQHVSGMASDGLERVCADLKTQAQKDGKPWDKLIVQENGQNFRVLNPSHGDAVGASFAGYYEPYVDEVWSYYSADSRMFKVDTQAGPGVLDAKVSNNQLLVGEEAFDKPNTADIFGCNSGPFTTGPNGTRNAIIPRLAAGFIRTTLVSQTQQPSDPSTYYKSDPTNHYCRIVHEHNLDQKGYGFAYDDVQPEGGVDQSGKVNDGAPALFTIAVGGNKAYVGDSAPGAASKVMEEESESARQPESGAGHQENGQQQPMQESAPPAPERKSSGLRGKLSGWKKKFSQ
;
A
#
# COMPACT_ATOMS: atom_id res chain seq x y z
N MET A 1 -10.71 -22.08 -2.44
CA MET A 1 -10.43 -20.64 -2.24
C MET A 1 -11.50 -20.08 -1.32
N VAL A 2 -11.15 -19.10 -0.49
CA VAL A 2 -12.00 -18.72 0.66
C VAL A 2 -13.14 -17.80 0.22
N ALA A 3 -14.36 -18.09 0.68
CA ALA A 3 -15.53 -17.22 0.45
C ALA A 3 -15.48 -15.95 1.33
N SER A 4 -14.77 -16.04 2.45
CA SER A 4 -14.50 -14.95 3.39
C SER A 4 -13.18 -15.20 4.11
N LEU A 5 -12.53 -14.15 4.58
CA LEU A 5 -11.29 -14.23 5.35
C LEU A 5 -11.48 -13.56 6.74
N PRO A 6 -10.98 -14.15 7.84
CA PRO A 6 -10.93 -13.46 9.11
C PRO A 6 -9.94 -12.30 9.05
N PHE A 7 -10.39 -11.12 9.47
CA PHE A 7 -9.56 -9.95 9.67
C PHE A 7 -9.44 -9.69 11.17
N GLU A 8 -8.24 -9.62 11.71
CA GLU A 8 -7.99 -9.19 13.09
C GLU A 8 -7.71 -7.69 13.12
N LEU A 9 -8.56 -6.94 13.81
CA LEU A 9 -8.46 -5.50 13.99
C LEU A 9 -7.88 -5.25 15.39
N VAL A 10 -6.64 -4.78 15.45
CA VAL A 10 -5.87 -4.68 16.70
C VAL A 10 -5.71 -3.22 17.10
N ASN A 11 -6.19 -2.87 18.30
CA ASN A 11 -5.96 -1.53 18.86
C ASN A 11 -4.59 -1.46 19.53
N ASN A 12 -3.60 -0.89 18.85
CA ASN A 12 -2.30 -0.56 19.41
C ASN A 12 -2.15 0.97 19.63
N SER A 13 -3.26 1.70 19.73
CA SER A 13 -3.27 3.12 20.11
C SER A 13 -3.23 3.30 21.63
N ASN A 14 -3.30 4.55 22.10
CA ASN A 14 -3.45 4.88 23.51
C ASN A 14 -4.92 5.12 23.92
N SER A 15 -5.86 5.05 22.98
CA SER A 15 -7.28 5.33 23.24
C SER A 15 -8.10 4.04 23.33
N SER A 16 -9.15 4.06 24.15
CA SER A 16 -10.21 3.03 24.15
C SER A 16 -11.35 3.34 23.19
N ASN A 17 -11.33 4.53 22.59
CA ASN A 17 -12.34 5.03 21.65
C ASN A 17 -11.79 4.90 20.22
N VAL A 18 -11.76 3.67 19.72
CA VAL A 18 -11.28 3.37 18.36
C VAL A 18 -12.37 2.60 17.63
N TRP A 19 -12.67 3.03 16.40
CA TRP A 19 -13.65 2.38 15.53
C TRP A 19 -13.01 1.99 14.22
N ALA A 20 -13.38 0.82 13.70
CA ALA A 20 -13.07 0.39 12.36
C ALA A 20 -14.30 0.35 11.46
N TYR A 21 -14.09 0.49 10.16
CA TYR A 21 -15.12 0.37 9.13
C TYR A 21 -14.52 -0.42 7.97
N ILE A 22 -15.29 -1.33 7.38
CA ILE A 22 -14.84 -2.12 6.22
C ILE A 22 -15.79 -1.84 5.08
N THR A 23 -15.28 -1.24 4.00
CA THR A 23 -16.07 -0.81 2.83
C THR A 23 -15.51 -1.41 1.55
N GLY A 24 -16.30 -1.44 0.47
CA GLY A 24 -15.83 -1.78 -0.87
C GLY A 24 -16.95 -2.18 -1.82
N ILE A 25 -16.62 -3.02 -2.82
CA ILE A 25 -17.58 -3.63 -3.75
C ILE A 25 -17.61 -5.13 -3.48
N ASN A 26 -18.77 -5.69 -3.13
CA ASN A 26 -18.91 -7.14 -3.02
C ASN A 26 -18.77 -7.77 -4.42
N ILE A 27 -17.81 -8.68 -4.57
CA ILE A 27 -17.52 -9.31 -5.87
C ILE A 27 -18.67 -10.21 -6.35
N ALA A 28 -19.43 -10.80 -5.42
CA ALA A 28 -20.50 -11.75 -5.77
C ALA A 28 -21.65 -11.11 -6.56
N ASP A 29 -21.96 -9.83 -6.30
CA ASP A 29 -23.12 -9.15 -6.89
C ASP A 29 -22.82 -7.73 -7.42
N GLY A 30 -21.59 -7.22 -7.24
CA GLY A 30 -21.15 -5.92 -7.74
C GLY A 30 -21.68 -4.73 -6.94
N ARG A 31 -22.33 -4.93 -5.79
CA ARG A 31 -22.91 -3.84 -5.00
C ARG A 31 -21.89 -3.24 -4.03
N ARG A 32 -22.01 -1.92 -3.79
CA ARG A 32 -21.30 -1.26 -2.69
C ARG A 32 -21.74 -1.85 -1.36
N VAL A 33 -20.76 -2.14 -0.51
CA VAL A 33 -20.95 -2.83 0.76
C VAL A 33 -20.15 -2.18 1.87
N LEU A 34 -20.74 -2.16 3.07
CA LEU A 34 -20.03 -1.96 4.34
C LEU A 34 -20.28 -3.19 5.23
N LEU A 35 -19.44 -3.43 6.22
CA LEU A 35 -19.79 -4.33 7.32
C LEU A 35 -20.47 -3.54 8.44
N GLN A 36 -21.53 -4.11 9.02
CA GLN A 36 -22.17 -3.58 10.22
C GLN A 36 -21.22 -3.64 11.43
N ALA A 37 -21.61 -2.99 12.53
CA ALA A 37 -20.81 -2.90 13.76
C ALA A 37 -20.40 -4.25 14.38
N ASP A 38 -21.05 -5.37 14.00
CA ASP A 38 -20.67 -6.72 14.41
C ASP A 38 -19.43 -7.27 13.69
N GLY A 39 -18.93 -6.55 12.66
CA GLY A 39 -17.78 -6.92 11.85
C GLY A 39 -18.01 -8.12 10.93
N LYS A 40 -19.26 -8.54 10.72
CA LYS A 40 -19.59 -9.78 10.00
C LYS A 40 -20.74 -9.62 9.03
N THR A 41 -21.77 -8.86 9.39
CA THR A 41 -22.99 -8.73 8.59
C THR A 41 -22.79 -7.70 7.48
N PRO A 42 -22.88 -8.09 6.19
CA PRO A 42 -22.80 -7.12 5.10
C PRO A 42 -24.04 -6.21 5.05
N TYR A 43 -23.80 -4.91 5.02
CA TYR A 43 -24.79 -3.87 4.76
C TYR A 43 -24.61 -3.35 3.32
N TYR A 44 -25.67 -3.49 2.52
CA TYR A 44 -25.72 -2.99 1.15
C TYR A 44 -26.50 -1.68 1.12
N LEU A 45 -26.02 -0.74 0.32
CA LEU A 45 -26.61 0.58 0.23
C LEU A 45 -28.00 0.51 -0.41
N GLU A 46 -28.96 1.18 0.22
CA GLU A 46 -30.28 1.43 -0.34
C GLU A 46 -30.31 2.79 -1.04
N ASN A 47 -31.20 2.95 -2.01
CA ASN A 47 -31.36 4.23 -2.69
C ASN A 47 -31.96 5.28 -1.74
N VAL A 48 -31.32 6.43 -1.64
CA VAL A 48 -31.79 7.59 -0.85
C VAL A 48 -32.32 8.68 -1.76
N SER A 49 -33.22 9.52 -1.24
CA SER A 49 -33.80 10.64 -2.01
C SER A 49 -32.99 11.93 -1.91
N ALA A 50 -32.19 12.11 -0.84
CA ALA A 50 -31.41 13.31 -0.59
C ALA A 50 -29.90 13.03 -0.67
N ILE A 51 -29.15 14.00 -1.21
CA ILE A 51 -27.69 14.03 -1.17
C ILE A 51 -27.24 14.21 0.28
N GLY A 52 -26.18 13.50 0.68
CA GLY A 52 -25.63 13.59 2.02
C GLY A 52 -26.50 12.92 3.10
N SER A 53 -27.32 11.94 2.74
CA SER A 53 -28.12 11.18 3.72
C SER A 53 -27.22 10.31 4.60
N GLU A 54 -27.57 10.10 5.86
CA GLU A 54 -26.82 9.22 6.77
C GLU A 54 -27.01 7.74 6.43
N LEU A 55 -26.10 6.88 6.94
CA LEU A 55 -26.29 5.43 6.87
C LEU A 55 -27.47 5.01 7.76
N ALA A 56 -28.31 4.09 7.25
CA ALA A 56 -29.41 3.51 8.03
C ALA A 56 -28.96 2.48 9.08
N GLN A 57 -27.71 2.01 8.99
CA GLN A 57 -27.14 0.99 9.87
C GLN A 57 -25.82 1.48 10.48
N ASP A 58 -25.59 1.19 11.76
CA ASP A 58 -24.30 1.47 12.39
C ASP A 58 -23.25 0.50 11.84
N CYS A 59 -22.25 1.07 11.18
CA CYS A 59 -21.12 0.33 10.59
C CYS A 59 -19.81 0.55 11.36
N ALA A 60 -19.87 1.18 12.54
CA ALA A 60 -18.70 1.43 13.37
C ALA A 60 -18.39 0.21 14.25
N ILE A 61 -17.38 -0.58 13.87
CA ILE A 61 -16.91 -1.74 14.64
C ILE A 61 -16.04 -1.23 15.80
N PRO A 62 -16.46 -1.33 17.08
CA PRO A 62 -15.70 -0.82 18.20
C PRO A 62 -14.52 -1.73 18.53
N LEU A 63 -13.31 -1.18 18.62
CA LEU A 63 -12.10 -1.94 18.95
C LEU A 63 -11.83 -2.02 20.46
N GLY A 64 -12.40 -1.13 21.26
CA GLY A 64 -12.24 -1.13 22.72
C GLY A 64 -10.84 -0.72 23.19
N GLN A 65 -10.42 -1.22 24.35
CA GLN A 65 -9.20 -0.80 25.04
C GLN A 65 -7.89 -1.09 24.26
N PRO A 66 -6.80 -0.35 24.53
CA PRO A 66 -5.47 -0.67 24.01
C PRO A 66 -5.07 -2.13 24.25
N GLY A 67 -4.48 -2.75 23.23
CA GLY A 67 -4.10 -4.16 23.18
C GLY A 67 -5.24 -5.12 22.82
N ASN A 68 -6.49 -4.65 22.67
CA ASN A 68 -7.60 -5.51 22.28
C ASN A 68 -7.55 -5.88 20.79
N THR A 69 -8.08 -7.06 20.48
CA THR A 69 -8.25 -7.56 19.11
C THR A 69 -9.72 -7.88 18.87
N VAL A 70 -10.27 -7.39 17.75
CA VAL A 70 -11.62 -7.71 17.29
C VAL A 70 -11.54 -8.43 15.94
N THR A 71 -12.23 -9.56 15.81
CA THR A 71 -12.23 -10.33 14.56
C THR A 71 -13.44 -9.99 13.70
N ALA A 72 -13.20 -9.47 12.50
CA ALA A 72 -14.18 -9.31 11.45
C ALA A 72 -14.14 -10.52 10.48
N THR A 73 -15.27 -10.82 9.82
CA THR A 73 -15.34 -11.84 8.76
C THR A 73 -15.65 -11.15 7.45
N VAL A 74 -14.64 -11.03 6.60
CA VAL A 74 -14.70 -10.17 5.41
C VAL A 74 -14.96 -11.03 4.17
N PRO A 75 -16.06 -10.81 3.43
CA PRO A 75 -16.33 -11.52 2.18
C PRO A 75 -15.39 -11.05 1.07
N GLN A 76 -15.47 -11.68 -0.11
CA GLN A 76 -14.75 -11.21 -1.28
C GLN A 76 -15.19 -9.78 -1.67
N ILE A 77 -14.25 -8.84 -1.57
CA ILE A 77 -14.45 -7.42 -1.80
C ILE A 77 -13.34 -6.91 -2.74
N ALA A 78 -13.74 -6.17 -3.76
CA ALA A 78 -12.84 -5.42 -4.63
C ALA A 78 -12.82 -3.94 -4.25
N GLY A 79 -11.65 -3.30 -4.38
CA GLY A 79 -11.47 -1.88 -4.02
C GLY A 79 -11.89 -1.61 -2.58
N GLY A 80 -11.51 -2.51 -1.67
CA GLY A 80 -11.89 -2.46 -0.28
C GLY A 80 -10.99 -1.54 0.54
N ARG A 81 -11.56 -0.95 1.59
CA ARG A 81 -10.83 -0.16 2.58
C ARG A 81 -11.17 -0.63 3.99
N VAL A 82 -10.16 -0.74 4.83
CA VAL A 82 -10.32 -0.85 6.29
C VAL A 82 -9.92 0.50 6.87
N TRP A 83 -10.92 1.25 7.33
CA TRP A 83 -10.76 2.55 7.94
C TRP A 83 -10.63 2.41 9.44
N PHE A 84 -9.84 3.28 10.07
CA PHE A 84 -9.80 3.43 11.52
C PHE A 84 -9.96 4.89 11.89
N SER A 85 -10.72 5.15 12.95
CA SER A 85 -10.81 6.48 13.56
C SER A 85 -10.59 6.41 15.06
N ILE A 86 -9.92 7.42 15.60
CA ILE A 86 -9.56 7.54 17.02
C ILE A 86 -10.29 8.73 17.64
N ASP A 87 -10.89 8.52 18.81
CA ASP A 87 -11.63 9.48 19.65
C ASP A 87 -12.89 10.09 19.03
N SER A 88 -13.19 9.81 17.76
CA SER A 88 -14.47 10.12 17.10
C SER A 88 -14.80 9.09 16.01
N LYS A 89 -16.10 8.85 15.76
CA LYS A 89 -16.58 8.00 14.65
C LYS A 89 -16.42 8.72 13.30
N LEU A 90 -16.30 7.94 12.23
CA LEU A 90 -16.41 8.44 10.85
C LEU A 90 -17.88 8.58 10.46
N ASN A 91 -18.17 9.60 9.65
CA ASN A 91 -19.45 9.85 9.03
C ASN A 91 -19.37 9.46 7.55
N PHE A 92 -19.99 8.32 7.21
CA PHE A 92 -20.23 7.95 5.82
C PHE A 92 -21.59 8.50 5.40
N LEU A 93 -21.66 9.11 4.22
CA LEU A 93 -22.90 9.66 3.69
C LEU A 93 -23.33 8.93 2.43
N LEU A 94 -24.58 9.13 2.02
CA LEU A 94 -25.20 8.51 0.87
C LEU A 94 -25.74 9.57 -0.09
N ASN A 95 -25.57 9.32 -1.38
CA ASN A 95 -26.21 10.06 -2.46
C ASN A 95 -27.19 9.15 -3.23
N PRO A 96 -28.20 9.73 -3.91
CA PRO A 96 -29.07 8.98 -4.81
C PRO A 96 -28.26 8.25 -5.87
N GLY A 97 -28.68 7.04 -6.26
CA GLY A 97 -27.96 6.24 -7.26
C GLY A 97 -27.59 4.82 -6.81
N PRO A 98 -27.99 4.38 -5.61
CA PRO A 98 -27.24 4.56 -4.35
C PRO A 98 -25.72 4.71 -4.51
N ALA A 99 -25.13 5.71 -3.85
CA ALA A 99 -23.69 5.91 -3.84
C ALA A 99 -23.16 6.21 -2.44
N LEU A 100 -22.05 5.57 -2.07
CA LEU A 100 -21.30 5.90 -0.86
C LEU A 100 -20.49 7.17 -1.10
N VAL A 101 -20.62 8.14 -0.21
CA VAL A 101 -19.71 9.27 -0.09
C VAL A 101 -18.71 8.91 1.02
N GLU A 102 -17.48 8.67 0.61
CA GLU A 102 -16.39 8.34 1.54
C GLU A 102 -15.84 9.61 2.22
N PRO A 103 -15.23 9.49 3.42
CA PRO A 103 -14.63 10.60 4.14
C PRO A 103 -13.63 11.40 3.28
N SER A 104 -13.74 12.73 3.28
CA SER A 104 -12.77 13.60 2.63
C SER A 104 -11.98 14.44 3.63
N VAL A 105 -10.66 14.48 3.46
CA VAL A 105 -9.77 15.44 4.16
C VAL A 105 -9.55 16.73 3.37
N LEU A 106 -10.03 16.79 2.12
CA LEU A 106 -9.75 17.89 1.18
C LEU A 106 -10.83 18.97 1.17
N ASN A 107 -12.02 18.63 1.64
CA ASN A 107 -13.12 19.57 1.80
C ASN A 107 -13.23 20.00 3.27
N PRO A 108 -12.93 21.26 3.63
CA PRO A 108 -13.01 21.73 5.01
C PRO A 108 -14.41 21.65 5.63
N SER A 109 -15.46 21.54 4.81
CA SER A 109 -16.85 21.37 5.26
C SER A 109 -17.29 19.90 5.36
N ASP A 110 -16.42 18.95 5.02
CA ASP A 110 -16.70 17.52 5.21
C ASP A 110 -16.90 17.21 6.70
N PRO A 111 -17.89 16.40 7.10
CA PRO A 111 -18.09 16.05 8.51
C PRO A 111 -16.88 15.29 9.11
N ASN A 112 -16.01 14.74 8.28
CA ASN A 112 -14.79 14.04 8.69
C ASN A 112 -13.55 14.93 8.64
N ALA A 113 -13.67 16.20 8.25
CA ALA A 113 -12.53 17.12 8.14
C ALA A 113 -11.74 17.21 9.46
N LYS A 114 -12.41 17.02 10.61
CA LYS A 114 -11.82 17.04 11.96
C LYS A 114 -11.78 15.70 12.69
N VAL A 115 -12.04 14.61 11.97
CA VAL A 115 -11.89 13.25 12.54
C VAL A 115 -10.45 12.79 12.33
N ASN A 116 -9.81 12.25 13.36
CA ASN A 116 -8.50 11.62 13.23
C ASN A 116 -8.70 10.20 12.68
N PHE A 117 -8.45 10.01 11.39
CA PHE A 117 -8.64 8.73 10.72
C PHE A 117 -7.50 8.38 9.77
N GLY A 118 -7.39 7.10 9.45
CA GLY A 118 -6.50 6.54 8.43
C GLY A 118 -7.13 5.28 7.84
N PHE A 119 -6.54 4.72 6.78
CA PHE A 119 -7.03 3.49 6.19
C PHE A 119 -5.91 2.67 5.54
N CYS A 120 -6.14 1.37 5.40
CA CYS A 120 -5.41 0.52 4.47
C CYS A 120 -6.38 -0.01 3.40
N GLU A 121 -5.84 -0.37 2.25
CA GLU A 121 -6.60 -0.82 1.09
C GLU A 121 -6.42 -2.32 0.90
N PHE A 122 -7.43 -2.97 0.33
CA PHE A 122 -7.34 -4.38 -0.01
C PHE A 122 -8.24 -4.76 -1.19
N THR A 123 -7.91 -5.89 -1.80
CA THR A 123 -8.83 -6.68 -2.61
C THR A 123 -8.71 -8.13 -2.18
N LEU A 124 -9.82 -8.71 -1.75
CA LEU A 124 -9.97 -10.13 -1.52
C LEU A 124 -10.85 -10.69 -2.64
N ASN A 125 -10.25 -11.43 -3.55
CA ASN A 125 -10.97 -12.09 -4.64
C ASN A 125 -10.80 -13.60 -4.57
N ASP A 126 -11.19 -14.29 -5.62
CA ASP A 126 -10.97 -15.72 -5.71
C ASP A 126 -9.46 -16.01 -5.73
N ALA A 127 -8.67 -15.30 -6.55
CA ALA A 127 -7.25 -15.55 -6.75
C ALA A 127 -6.32 -15.25 -5.55
N GLN A 128 -6.57 -14.20 -4.77
CA GLN A 128 -5.67 -13.76 -3.70
C GLN A 128 -6.33 -12.77 -2.72
N LEU A 129 -5.67 -12.56 -1.58
CA LEU A 129 -5.69 -11.26 -0.91
C LEU A 129 -4.52 -10.43 -1.43
N TYR A 130 -4.78 -9.17 -1.77
CA TYR A 130 -3.77 -8.12 -1.95
C TYR A 130 -4.15 -6.96 -1.04
N ALA A 131 -3.22 -6.45 -0.24
CA ALA A 131 -3.48 -5.32 0.66
C ALA A 131 -2.25 -4.42 0.81
N ASN A 132 -2.47 -3.14 1.11
CA ASN A 132 -1.42 -2.15 1.26
C ASN A 132 -1.80 -1.05 2.25
N ILE A 133 -0.80 -0.48 2.91
CA ILE A 133 -0.94 0.84 3.56
C ILE A 133 -0.81 1.94 2.51
N SER A 134 -1.38 3.13 2.76
CA SER A 134 -1.37 4.21 1.79
C SER A 134 -1.21 5.58 2.44
N TYR A 135 -0.38 6.40 1.80
CA TYR A 135 -0.13 7.81 2.08
C TYR A 135 -0.29 8.66 0.78
N VAL A 136 -0.98 8.11 -0.23
CA VAL A 136 -1.23 8.76 -1.52
C VAL A 136 -2.06 10.03 -1.34
N ASP A 137 -2.98 10.03 -0.36
CA ASP A 137 -3.80 11.19 -0.06
C ASP A 137 -3.24 12.02 1.12
N PHE A 138 -2.88 11.37 2.22
CA PHE A 138 -2.37 12.04 3.41
C PHE A 138 -1.66 11.08 4.39
N VAL A 139 -0.86 11.66 5.29
CA VAL A 139 -0.39 11.04 6.53
C VAL A 139 -1.27 11.55 7.68
N SER A 140 -1.78 10.67 8.53
CA SER A 140 -2.52 11.06 9.74
C SER A 140 -1.87 10.53 11.01
N ASN A 141 -2.39 10.96 12.17
CA ASN A 141 -2.03 10.39 13.46
C ASN A 141 -2.81 9.08 13.75
N VAL A 142 -2.91 8.23 12.73
CA VAL A 142 -3.49 6.88 12.81
C VAL A 142 -2.55 5.92 12.07
N PRO A 143 -1.33 5.65 12.59
CA PRO A 143 -0.41 4.72 11.95
C PRO A 143 -1.04 3.33 11.82
N ILE A 144 -0.89 2.70 10.67
CA ILE A 144 -1.44 1.37 10.37
C ILE A 144 -0.30 0.43 9.99
N ALA A 145 -0.32 -0.76 10.58
CA ALA A 145 0.53 -1.89 10.20
C ALA A 145 -0.36 -3.04 9.71
N ILE A 146 0.15 -3.81 8.75
CA ILE A 146 -0.58 -4.96 8.18
C ILE A 146 0.28 -6.22 8.20
N THR A 147 -0.35 -7.35 8.53
CA THR A 147 0.29 -8.66 8.56
C THR A 147 -0.60 -9.67 7.86
N LEU A 148 -0.05 -10.38 6.88
CA LEU A 148 -0.75 -11.46 6.19
C LEU A 148 -0.10 -12.79 6.54
N LYS A 149 -0.89 -13.71 7.10
CA LYS A 149 -0.52 -15.11 7.28
C LYS A 149 -1.25 -15.97 6.27
N ASN A 150 -0.51 -16.79 5.53
CA ASN A 150 -1.10 -17.75 4.59
C ASN A 150 -1.38 -19.12 5.24
N SER A 151 -2.05 -19.99 4.50
CA SER A 151 -2.46 -21.32 4.95
C SER A 151 -1.30 -22.27 5.23
N ALA A 152 -0.10 -21.99 4.68
CA ALA A 152 1.13 -22.73 4.98
C ALA A 152 1.88 -22.16 6.20
N GLY A 153 1.38 -21.08 6.80
CA GLY A 153 1.99 -20.41 7.95
C GLY A 153 3.05 -19.36 7.60
N ALA A 154 3.31 -19.09 6.32
CA ALA A 154 4.20 -17.99 5.93
C ALA A 154 3.56 -16.64 6.26
N ILE A 155 4.41 -15.69 6.67
CA ILE A 155 4.00 -14.36 7.12
C ILE A 155 4.63 -13.32 6.20
N GLN A 156 3.84 -12.32 5.81
CA GLN A 156 4.33 -11.06 5.28
C GLN A 156 3.89 -9.94 6.23
N HIS A 157 4.77 -8.98 6.47
CA HIS A 157 4.51 -7.86 7.38
C HIS A 157 4.94 -6.53 6.76
N VAL A 158 4.11 -5.51 6.97
CA VAL A 158 4.40 -4.11 6.69
C VAL A 158 4.17 -3.31 7.96
N SER A 159 5.21 -2.59 8.38
CA SER A 159 5.33 -2.04 9.72
C SER A 159 4.55 -0.75 9.94
N GLY A 160 4.40 0.06 8.89
CA GLY A 160 3.89 1.42 9.04
C GLY A 160 4.82 2.32 9.86
N MET A 161 4.28 3.44 10.34
CA MET A 161 4.99 4.37 11.23
C MET A 161 4.84 3.99 12.70
N ALA A 162 5.80 4.44 13.52
CA ALA A 162 5.64 4.50 14.97
C ALA A 162 4.58 5.53 15.38
N SER A 163 4.18 5.54 16.65
CA SER A 163 3.13 6.43 17.16
C SER A 163 3.48 7.93 17.12
N ASP A 164 4.76 8.28 16.97
CA ASP A 164 5.25 9.65 16.77
C ASP A 164 5.55 9.97 15.28
N GLY A 165 5.11 9.12 14.36
CA GLY A 165 5.42 9.24 12.93
C GLY A 165 4.94 10.54 12.29
N LEU A 166 3.70 10.98 12.60
CA LEU A 166 3.17 12.23 12.06
C LEU A 166 4.03 13.43 12.50
N GLU A 167 4.39 13.49 13.77
CA GLU A 167 5.21 14.56 14.33
C GLU A 167 6.58 14.63 13.66
N ARG A 168 7.21 13.49 13.41
CA ARG A 168 8.51 13.42 12.72
C ARG A 168 8.40 13.85 11.26
N VAL A 169 7.40 13.37 10.53
CA VAL A 169 7.12 13.80 9.15
C VAL A 169 6.92 15.32 9.10
N CYS A 170 6.13 15.88 10.03
CA CYS A 170 5.90 17.32 10.11
C CYS A 170 7.18 18.11 10.40
N ALA A 171 8.06 17.60 11.27
CA ALA A 171 9.35 18.23 11.58
C ALA A 171 10.28 18.27 10.36
N ASP A 172 10.35 17.18 9.62
CA ASP A 172 11.22 17.07 8.45
C ASP A 172 10.69 17.87 7.25
N LEU A 173 9.37 17.96 7.08
CA LEU A 173 8.77 18.84 6.06
C LEU A 173 9.04 20.32 6.36
N LYS A 174 8.97 20.73 7.62
CA LYS A 174 9.37 22.09 8.04
C LYS A 174 10.84 22.34 7.77
N THR A 175 11.71 21.37 8.07
CA THR A 175 13.15 21.46 7.79
C THR A 175 13.41 21.54 6.29
N GLN A 176 12.69 20.77 5.48
CA GLN A 176 12.80 20.78 4.02
C GLN A 176 12.35 22.13 3.44
N ALA A 177 11.22 22.68 3.90
CA ALA A 177 10.74 23.99 3.49
C ALA A 177 11.76 25.11 3.80
N GLN A 178 12.44 25.04 4.94
CA GLN A 178 13.53 25.96 5.26
C GLN A 178 14.75 25.82 4.34
N LYS A 179 15.00 24.60 3.84
CA LYS A 179 16.14 24.29 2.98
C LYS A 179 15.97 24.81 1.55
N ASP A 180 14.81 24.58 0.94
CA ASP A 180 14.57 24.86 -0.49
C ASP A 180 13.55 25.99 -0.76
N GLY A 181 12.92 26.52 0.29
CA GLY A 181 11.91 27.58 0.18
C GLY A 181 10.59 27.12 -0.46
N LYS A 182 10.37 25.81 -0.63
CA LYS A 182 9.12 25.25 -1.19
C LYS A 182 8.12 24.97 -0.06
N PRO A 183 6.81 24.99 -0.34
CA PRO A 183 5.77 25.01 0.69
C PRO A 183 5.48 23.62 1.29
N TRP A 184 6.50 22.81 1.56
CA TRP A 184 6.36 21.49 2.19
C TRP A 184 5.71 21.57 3.58
N ASP A 185 6.03 22.62 4.34
CA ASP A 185 5.46 22.91 5.65
C ASP A 185 3.96 23.27 5.58
N LYS A 186 3.50 23.86 4.47
CA LYS A 186 2.09 24.18 4.25
C LYS A 186 1.21 22.97 3.97
N LEU A 187 1.80 21.81 3.67
CA LEU A 187 1.06 20.55 3.56
C LEU A 187 0.55 20.06 4.92
N ILE A 188 1.08 20.59 6.03
CA ILE A 188 0.72 20.24 7.39
C ILE A 188 -0.60 20.94 7.76
N VAL A 189 -1.64 20.15 7.99
CA VAL A 189 -2.89 20.62 8.60
C VAL A 189 -2.74 20.56 10.11
N GLN A 190 -3.10 21.64 10.78
CA GLN A 190 -3.08 21.75 12.24
C GLN A 190 -4.48 21.97 12.81
N GLU A 191 -4.78 21.35 13.94
CA GLU A 191 -5.98 21.62 14.74
C GLU A 191 -5.54 22.06 16.14
N ASN A 192 -6.05 23.20 16.61
CA ASN A 192 -5.69 23.78 17.92
C ASN A 192 -4.16 23.92 18.15
N GLY A 193 -3.41 24.23 17.09
CA GLY A 193 -1.94 24.39 17.13
C GLY A 193 -1.15 23.08 17.20
N GLN A 194 -1.81 21.92 17.12
CA GLN A 194 -1.17 20.60 17.05
C GLN A 194 -1.20 20.08 15.61
N ASN A 195 -0.17 19.32 15.22
CA ASN A 195 -0.18 18.65 13.92
C ASN A 195 -1.33 17.63 13.88
N PHE A 196 -2.10 17.62 12.80
CA PHE A 196 -3.30 16.81 12.69
C PHE A 196 -3.22 15.80 11.54
N ARG A 197 -2.70 16.25 10.39
CA ARG A 197 -2.36 15.42 9.24
C ARG A 197 -1.43 16.18 8.30
N VAL A 198 -0.84 15.47 7.34
CA VAL A 198 -0.08 16.05 6.23
C VAL A 198 -0.73 15.61 4.92
N LEU A 199 -1.10 16.55 4.05
CA LEU A 199 -1.62 16.21 2.73
C LEU A 199 -0.50 15.87 1.75
N ASN A 200 -0.79 14.97 0.81
CA ASN A 200 0.09 14.74 -0.33
C ASN A 200 0.24 16.03 -1.17
N PRO A 201 1.42 16.29 -1.78
CA PRO A 201 1.61 17.44 -2.67
C PRO A 201 0.61 17.55 -3.82
N SER A 202 0.06 16.43 -4.31
CA SER A 202 -1.01 16.43 -5.32
C SER A 202 -2.31 17.13 -4.85
N HIS A 203 -2.48 17.24 -3.52
CA HIS A 203 -3.60 17.88 -2.85
C HIS A 203 -3.23 19.23 -2.22
N GLY A 204 -2.05 19.77 -2.54
CA GLY A 204 -1.51 20.98 -1.90
C GLY A 204 -2.41 22.21 -2.02
N ASP A 205 -3.17 22.34 -3.11
CA ASP A 205 -4.10 23.45 -3.31
C ASP A 205 -5.19 23.54 -2.23
N ALA A 206 -5.59 22.41 -1.63
CA ALA A 206 -6.57 22.36 -0.55
C ALA A 206 -6.10 23.10 0.72
N VAL A 207 -4.78 23.30 0.86
CA VAL A 207 -4.13 23.96 2.01
C VAL A 207 -3.24 25.14 1.58
N GLY A 208 -3.35 25.59 0.33
CA GLY A 208 -2.58 26.72 -0.21
C GLY A 208 -1.08 26.44 -0.38
N ALA A 209 -0.71 25.16 -0.53
CA ALA A 209 0.64 24.70 -0.85
C ALA A 209 0.79 24.49 -2.37
N SER A 210 1.18 25.54 -3.10
CA SER A 210 1.38 25.45 -4.55
C SER A 210 2.81 25.06 -4.92
N PHE A 211 2.96 23.99 -5.69
CA PHE A 211 4.24 23.52 -6.23
C PHE A 211 4.40 23.81 -7.74
N ALA A 212 3.57 24.67 -8.33
CA ALA A 212 3.66 24.99 -9.76
C ALA A 212 5.10 25.36 -10.17
N GLY A 213 5.62 24.74 -11.23
CA GLY A 213 7.00 25.01 -11.69
C GLY A 213 8.10 24.24 -10.94
N TYR A 214 7.77 23.33 -10.01
CA TYR A 214 8.76 22.64 -9.18
C TYR A 214 9.60 21.60 -9.94
N TYR A 215 8.97 20.76 -10.75
CA TYR A 215 9.64 19.70 -11.52
C TYR A 215 10.07 20.11 -12.93
N GLU A 216 9.53 21.20 -13.47
CA GLU A 216 9.78 21.67 -14.83
C GLU A 216 11.28 21.79 -15.15
N PRO A 217 12.16 22.30 -14.24
CA PRO A 217 13.61 22.28 -14.48
C PRO A 217 14.19 20.86 -14.66
N TYR A 218 13.72 19.88 -13.89
CA TYR A 218 14.17 18.49 -14.04
C TYR A 218 13.61 17.83 -15.30
N VAL A 219 12.38 18.16 -15.69
CA VAL A 219 11.80 17.72 -16.97
C VAL A 219 12.62 18.26 -18.14
N ASP A 220 13.00 19.54 -18.09
CA ASP A 220 13.88 20.15 -19.10
C ASP A 220 15.26 19.47 -19.13
N GLU A 221 15.81 19.13 -17.97
CA GLU A 221 17.06 18.38 -17.86
C GLU A 221 16.95 16.98 -18.50
N VAL A 222 15.91 16.20 -18.19
CA VAL A 222 15.65 14.89 -18.82
C VAL A 222 15.59 15.03 -20.34
N TRP A 223 14.86 16.03 -20.84
CA TRP A 223 14.74 16.26 -22.28
C TRP A 223 16.07 16.62 -22.93
N SER A 224 16.80 17.56 -22.33
CA SER A 224 18.11 17.99 -22.83
C SER A 224 19.16 16.88 -22.72
N TYR A 225 19.07 16.03 -21.70
CA TYR A 225 20.02 14.94 -21.50
C TYR A 225 19.85 13.88 -22.59
N TYR A 226 18.61 13.45 -22.86
CA TYR A 226 18.31 12.39 -23.82
C TYR A 226 18.09 12.84 -25.26
N SER A 227 18.28 14.13 -25.58
CA SER A 227 18.24 14.63 -26.97
C SER A 227 19.55 14.40 -27.73
N ALA A 228 20.65 14.07 -27.03
CA ALA A 228 21.90 13.71 -27.69
C ALA A 228 21.79 12.29 -28.28
N ASP A 229 22.18 12.11 -29.55
CA ASP A 229 22.07 10.83 -30.26
C ASP A 229 22.72 9.64 -29.55
N SER A 230 23.74 9.89 -28.71
CA SER A 230 24.46 8.88 -27.94
C SER A 230 23.80 8.49 -26.62
N ARG A 231 22.69 9.14 -26.23
CA ARG A 231 22.05 8.95 -24.93
C ARG A 231 20.66 8.36 -25.08
N MET A 232 20.46 7.29 -24.34
CA MET A 232 19.21 6.52 -24.29
C MET A 232 19.14 5.80 -22.95
N PHE A 233 17.93 5.43 -22.54
CA PHE A 233 17.69 4.59 -21.37
C PHE A 233 16.69 3.48 -21.71
N LYS A 234 16.60 2.48 -20.85
CA LYS A 234 15.70 1.35 -21.00
C LYS A 234 14.52 1.49 -20.05
N VAL A 235 13.33 1.17 -20.54
CA VAL A 235 12.11 1.05 -19.73
C VAL A 235 11.66 -0.40 -19.78
N ASP A 236 11.83 -1.11 -18.68
CA ASP A 236 11.21 -2.41 -18.49
C ASP A 236 9.73 -2.23 -18.13
N THR A 237 8.86 -2.58 -19.06
CA THR A 237 7.41 -2.48 -18.87
C THR A 237 6.86 -3.55 -17.92
N GLN A 238 7.64 -4.60 -17.62
CA GLN A 238 7.26 -5.77 -16.82
C GLN A 238 5.91 -6.36 -17.26
N ALA A 239 5.64 -6.24 -18.57
CA ALA A 239 4.42 -6.64 -19.24
C ALA A 239 4.77 -7.17 -20.64
N GLY A 240 3.75 -7.46 -21.44
CA GLY A 240 3.90 -8.01 -22.80
C GLY A 240 4.95 -7.32 -23.70
N PRO A 241 5.10 -5.98 -23.69
CA PRO A 241 6.11 -5.29 -24.51
C PRO A 241 7.57 -5.53 -24.09
N GLY A 242 7.83 -6.06 -22.88
CA GLY A 242 9.19 -6.28 -22.37
C GLY A 242 9.95 -4.98 -22.11
N VAL A 243 11.24 -4.97 -22.45
CA VAL A 243 12.14 -3.82 -22.25
C VAL A 243 12.23 -2.97 -23.52
N LEU A 244 11.88 -1.70 -23.41
CA LEU A 244 11.83 -0.74 -24.52
C LEU A 244 12.95 0.29 -24.43
N ASP A 245 13.42 0.75 -25.59
CA ASP A 245 14.35 1.88 -25.68
C ASP A 245 13.65 3.21 -25.52
N ALA A 246 14.27 4.12 -24.78
CA ALA A 246 13.78 5.45 -24.52
C ALA A 246 14.82 6.52 -24.91
N LYS A 247 14.39 7.51 -25.70
CA LYS A 247 15.21 8.66 -26.12
C LYS A 247 14.35 9.86 -26.47
N VAL A 248 14.93 11.05 -26.50
CA VAL A 248 14.21 12.27 -26.92
C VAL A 248 14.46 12.52 -28.40
N SER A 249 13.38 12.73 -29.16
CA SER A 249 13.42 13.08 -30.57
C SER A 249 12.26 13.99 -30.91
N ASN A 250 12.46 15.00 -31.75
CA ASN A 250 11.43 15.98 -32.13
C ASN A 250 10.71 16.59 -30.91
N ASN A 251 11.46 16.89 -29.85
CA ASN A 251 10.97 17.44 -28.58
C ASN A 251 9.98 16.54 -27.81
N GLN A 252 9.90 15.25 -28.13
CA GLN A 252 9.12 14.25 -27.40
C GLN A 252 10.04 13.15 -26.85
N LEU A 253 9.68 12.60 -25.69
CA LEU A 253 10.30 11.38 -25.19
C LEU A 253 9.63 10.19 -25.88
N LEU A 254 10.38 9.48 -26.73
CA LEU A 254 9.93 8.25 -27.37
C LEU A 254 10.34 7.07 -26.50
N VAL A 255 9.40 6.18 -26.17
CA VAL A 255 9.65 4.91 -25.48
C VAL A 255 9.06 3.79 -26.33
N GLY A 256 9.93 3.02 -26.99
CA GLY A 256 9.51 2.16 -28.10
C GLY A 256 8.86 3.00 -29.21
N GLU A 257 7.61 2.70 -29.54
CA GLU A 257 6.81 3.44 -30.53
C GLU A 257 5.93 4.54 -29.91
N GLU A 258 5.90 4.66 -28.57
CA GLU A 258 5.03 5.61 -27.87
C GLU A 258 5.74 6.94 -27.63
N ALA A 259 5.06 8.04 -27.99
CA ALA A 259 5.54 9.40 -27.72
C ALA A 259 4.91 9.98 -26.45
N PHE A 260 5.72 10.65 -25.65
CA PHE A 260 5.31 11.37 -24.45
C PHE A 260 5.76 12.82 -24.55
N ASP A 261 4.80 13.74 -24.33
CA ASP A 261 5.09 15.16 -24.17
C ASP A 261 5.71 15.41 -22.78
N LYS A 262 6.31 16.60 -22.60
CA LYS A 262 6.84 17.02 -21.30
C LYS A 262 5.71 17.07 -20.26
N PRO A 263 5.80 16.34 -19.14
CA PRO A 263 4.86 16.52 -18.03
C PRO A 263 5.14 17.84 -17.30
N ASN A 264 4.11 18.42 -16.69
CA ASN A 264 4.27 19.49 -15.71
C ASN A 264 4.30 18.93 -14.27
N THR A 265 4.49 19.80 -13.27
CA THR A 265 4.51 19.38 -11.86
C THR A 265 3.23 18.66 -11.41
N ALA A 266 2.05 19.12 -11.84
CA ALA A 266 0.77 18.50 -11.47
C ALA A 266 0.62 17.11 -12.10
N ASP A 267 1.06 16.93 -13.35
CA ASP A 267 1.10 15.61 -14.00
C ASP A 267 1.98 14.63 -13.21
N ILE A 268 3.16 15.08 -12.77
CA ILE A 268 4.10 14.24 -12.01
C ILE A 268 3.51 13.86 -10.65
N PHE A 269 3.07 14.81 -9.83
CA PHE A 269 2.49 14.50 -8.51
C PHE A 269 1.20 13.68 -8.61
N GLY A 270 0.32 13.96 -9.58
CA GLY A 270 -0.95 13.28 -9.75
C GLY A 270 -0.86 11.92 -10.45
N CYS A 271 0.18 11.69 -11.26
CA CYS A 271 0.40 10.46 -12.02
C CYS A 271 -0.75 10.08 -12.98
N ASN A 272 -1.67 10.99 -13.30
CA ASN A 272 -2.93 10.65 -13.98
C ASN A 272 -3.41 11.65 -15.05
N SER A 273 -2.67 12.74 -15.28
CA SER A 273 -2.99 13.77 -16.25
C SER A 273 -1.86 13.94 -17.28
N GLY A 274 -2.11 14.78 -18.29
CA GLY A 274 -1.14 15.09 -19.33
C GLY A 274 -0.60 13.81 -20.00
N PRO A 275 0.72 13.64 -20.11
CA PRO A 275 1.32 12.46 -20.74
C PRO A 275 1.05 11.14 -19.98
N PHE A 276 0.59 11.20 -18.72
CA PHE A 276 0.27 10.03 -17.89
C PHE A 276 -1.21 9.63 -17.91
N THR A 277 -2.01 10.24 -18.79
CA THR A 277 -3.40 9.81 -19.00
C THR A 277 -3.44 8.43 -19.65
N THR A 278 -4.13 7.47 -19.01
CA THR A 278 -4.33 6.12 -19.57
C THR A 278 -5.38 6.12 -20.67
N GLY A 279 -5.29 5.14 -21.58
CA GLY A 279 -6.20 5.05 -22.73
C GLY A 279 -6.35 3.63 -23.27
N PRO A 280 -6.83 3.46 -24.51
CA PRO A 280 -7.03 2.12 -25.09
C PRO A 280 -5.71 1.40 -25.43
N ASN A 281 -4.58 2.11 -25.45
CA ASN A 281 -3.28 1.56 -25.80
C ASN A 281 -2.62 0.85 -24.60
N GLY A 282 -2.55 -0.48 -24.67
CA GLY A 282 -1.97 -1.30 -23.61
C GLY A 282 -0.46 -1.09 -23.40
N THR A 283 0.30 -0.83 -24.47
CA THR A 283 1.75 -0.55 -24.36
C THR A 283 1.99 0.75 -23.63
N ARG A 284 1.27 1.82 -24.02
CA ARG A 284 1.32 3.11 -23.33
C ARG A 284 0.99 2.97 -21.84
N ASN A 285 -0.10 2.27 -21.53
CA ASN A 285 -0.52 2.05 -20.14
C ASN A 285 0.50 1.25 -19.32
N ALA A 286 1.30 0.39 -19.94
CA ALA A 286 2.39 -0.32 -19.26
C ALA A 286 3.62 0.57 -19.00
N ILE A 287 3.88 1.55 -19.87
CA ILE A 287 4.99 2.50 -19.76
C ILE A 287 4.72 3.58 -18.71
N ILE A 288 3.49 4.13 -18.66
CA ILE A 288 3.11 5.28 -17.81
C ILE A 288 3.59 5.13 -16.36
N PRO A 289 3.33 4.02 -15.64
CA PRO A 289 3.77 3.89 -14.24
C PRO A 289 5.28 4.02 -14.06
N ARG A 290 6.07 3.51 -15.02
CA ARG A 290 7.55 3.53 -14.95
C ARG A 290 8.10 4.92 -15.14
N LEU A 291 7.54 5.68 -16.10
CA LEU A 291 7.93 7.06 -16.30
C LEU A 291 7.52 7.93 -15.11
N ALA A 292 6.27 7.80 -14.65
CA ALA A 292 5.76 8.56 -13.50
C ALA A 292 6.61 8.31 -12.24
N ALA A 293 6.92 7.04 -11.91
CA ALA A 293 7.79 6.70 -10.80
C ALA A 293 9.22 7.25 -10.98
N GLY A 294 9.77 7.20 -12.20
CA GLY A 294 11.09 7.77 -12.52
C GLY A 294 11.17 9.28 -12.31
N PHE A 295 10.11 10.03 -12.62
CA PHE A 295 10.02 11.46 -12.32
C PHE A 295 9.85 11.72 -10.82
N ILE A 296 8.93 11.03 -10.15
CA ILE A 296 8.69 11.23 -8.71
C ILE A 296 9.97 10.98 -7.89
N ARG A 297 10.70 9.91 -8.23
CA ARG A 297 11.94 9.50 -7.56
C ARG A 297 13.19 10.16 -8.12
N THR A 298 13.05 10.96 -9.18
CA THR A 298 14.13 11.67 -9.89
C THR A 298 15.32 10.80 -10.28
N THR A 299 15.03 9.69 -10.94
CA THR A 299 16.05 8.72 -11.37
C THR A 299 16.32 8.76 -12.87
N LEU A 300 15.51 9.47 -13.65
CA LEU A 300 15.58 9.44 -15.11
C LEU A 300 16.91 9.95 -15.67
N VAL A 301 17.55 10.95 -15.08
CA VAL A 301 18.88 11.41 -15.53
C VAL A 301 20.02 10.55 -14.96
N SER A 302 19.88 10.12 -13.71
CA SER A 302 20.95 9.43 -12.97
C SER A 302 21.03 7.93 -13.28
N GLN A 303 19.97 7.33 -13.83
CA GLN A 303 19.85 5.90 -14.11
C GLN A 303 19.41 5.65 -15.55
N THR A 304 20.09 4.72 -16.23
CA THR A 304 19.79 4.34 -17.62
C THR A 304 18.89 3.11 -17.74
N GLN A 305 18.41 2.56 -16.62
CA GLN A 305 17.42 1.48 -16.57
C GLN A 305 16.29 1.90 -15.63
N GLN A 306 15.06 1.81 -16.13
CA GLN A 306 13.84 2.12 -15.39
C GLN A 306 12.92 0.90 -15.37
N PRO A 307 12.26 0.60 -14.25
CA PRO A 307 12.50 1.20 -12.93
C PRO A 307 13.90 0.88 -12.38
N SER A 308 14.47 1.78 -11.57
CA SER A 308 15.81 1.66 -10.99
C SER A 308 15.79 1.11 -9.56
N ASP A 309 16.95 0.79 -9.01
CA ASP A 309 17.07 0.26 -7.63
C ASP A 309 16.66 1.31 -6.57
N PRO A 310 15.96 0.92 -5.47
CA PRO A 310 15.55 1.85 -4.42
C PRO A 310 16.68 2.70 -3.80
N SER A 311 17.92 2.22 -3.79
CA SER A 311 19.07 3.00 -3.31
C SER A 311 19.33 4.29 -4.10
N THR A 312 18.77 4.38 -5.32
CA THR A 312 18.90 5.52 -6.24
C THR A 312 17.84 6.59 -6.07
N TYR A 313 16.78 6.31 -5.30
CA TYR A 313 15.60 7.18 -5.22
C TYR A 313 15.88 8.46 -4.41
N TYR A 314 15.30 9.57 -4.87
CA TYR A 314 15.29 10.86 -4.16
C TYR A 314 16.70 11.42 -3.86
N LYS A 315 17.69 11.15 -4.73
CA LYS A 315 19.10 11.58 -4.57
C LYS A 315 19.48 12.86 -5.32
N SER A 316 18.55 13.44 -6.07
CA SER A 316 18.76 14.64 -6.87
C SER A 316 17.65 15.63 -6.59
N ASP A 317 17.93 16.93 -6.68
CA ASP A 317 16.92 17.99 -6.53
C ASP A 317 16.51 18.51 -7.92
N PRO A 318 15.23 18.91 -8.13
CA PRO A 318 14.09 18.72 -7.23
C PRO A 318 13.75 17.24 -7.05
N THR A 319 13.04 16.86 -5.98
CA THR A 319 12.43 15.52 -5.85
C THR A 319 11.18 15.54 -4.98
N ASN A 320 10.45 14.42 -4.90
CA ASN A 320 9.27 14.34 -4.05
C ASN A 320 9.68 14.16 -2.59
N HIS A 321 9.93 15.27 -1.90
CA HIS A 321 10.36 15.23 -0.51
C HIS A 321 9.28 14.71 0.44
N TYR A 322 7.99 14.88 0.11
CA TYR A 322 6.92 14.22 0.86
C TYR A 322 7.11 12.69 0.86
N CYS A 323 7.24 12.07 -0.32
CA CYS A 323 7.44 10.62 -0.39
C CYS A 323 8.75 10.20 0.28
N ARG A 324 9.86 10.91 0.03
CA ARG A 324 11.16 10.64 0.67
C ARG A 324 11.04 10.57 2.20
N ILE A 325 10.40 11.58 2.80
CA ILE A 325 10.23 11.70 4.26
C ILE A 325 9.24 10.65 4.77
N VAL A 326 8.15 10.38 4.04
CA VAL A 326 7.19 9.32 4.41
C VAL A 326 7.87 7.96 4.46
N HIS A 327 8.66 7.58 3.44
CA HIS A 327 9.44 6.35 3.50
C HIS A 327 10.42 6.35 4.68
N GLU A 328 11.13 7.46 4.91
CA GLU A 328 12.10 7.57 6.02
C GLU A 328 11.48 7.30 7.41
N HIS A 329 10.21 7.66 7.62
CA HIS A 329 9.51 7.48 8.90
C HIS A 329 8.65 6.22 9.00
N ASN A 330 8.47 5.47 7.93
CA ASN A 330 7.98 4.09 8.03
C ASN A 330 9.12 3.20 8.51
N LEU A 331 8.86 2.36 9.51
CA LEU A 331 9.91 1.58 10.19
C LEU A 331 10.65 0.63 9.23
N ASP A 332 9.95 0.09 8.23
CA ASP A 332 10.49 -0.77 7.18
C ASP A 332 10.77 -0.02 5.87
N GLN A 333 10.63 1.31 5.88
CA GLN A 333 10.76 2.22 4.74
C GLN A 333 9.73 2.00 3.61
N LYS A 334 8.62 1.31 3.90
CA LYS A 334 7.59 0.98 2.91
C LYS A 334 6.30 1.75 3.14
N GLY A 335 5.59 2.02 2.06
CA GLY A 335 4.26 2.61 2.06
C GLY A 335 4.01 3.40 0.78
N TYR A 336 2.79 3.36 0.26
CA TYR A 336 2.42 4.08 -0.95
C TYR A 336 2.44 5.60 -0.73
N GLY A 337 3.53 6.28 -1.10
CA GLY A 337 3.63 7.74 -1.07
C GLY A 337 3.02 8.43 -2.30
N PHE A 338 2.87 7.70 -3.41
CA PHE A 338 2.27 8.17 -4.67
C PHE A 338 1.66 6.99 -5.44
N ALA A 339 0.83 7.25 -6.45
CA ALA A 339 -0.02 6.22 -7.08
C ALA A 339 0.70 4.99 -7.65
N TYR A 340 1.99 5.10 -8.01
CA TYR A 340 2.78 4.05 -8.63
C TYR A 340 4.02 3.67 -7.81
N ASP A 341 3.94 3.75 -6.48
CA ASP A 341 5.07 3.42 -5.59
C ASP A 341 5.43 1.92 -5.60
N ASP A 342 4.55 1.06 -6.11
CA ASP A 342 4.78 -0.37 -6.37
C ASP A 342 5.65 -0.64 -7.59
N VAL A 343 5.96 0.38 -8.40
CA VAL A 343 6.92 0.24 -9.48
C VAL A 343 8.31 -0.01 -8.90
N GLN A 344 8.93 -1.12 -9.26
CA GLN A 344 10.25 -1.55 -8.79
C GLN A 344 10.92 -2.40 -9.89
N PRO A 345 12.25 -2.54 -9.90
CA PRO A 345 12.93 -3.50 -10.77
C PRO A 345 12.34 -4.90 -10.64
N GLU A 346 12.39 -5.71 -11.70
CA GLU A 346 11.98 -7.12 -11.62
C GLU A 346 12.82 -7.84 -10.55
N GLY A 347 12.15 -8.53 -9.62
CA GLY A 347 12.80 -9.14 -8.46
C GLY A 347 13.37 -8.17 -7.42
N GLY A 348 13.13 -6.86 -7.58
CA GLY A 348 13.57 -5.82 -6.65
C GLY A 348 12.83 -5.82 -5.30
N VAL A 349 13.26 -4.95 -4.40
CA VAL A 349 12.64 -4.78 -3.08
C VAL A 349 11.38 -3.92 -3.20
N ASP A 350 10.28 -4.37 -2.60
CA ASP A 350 9.04 -3.59 -2.50
C ASP A 350 9.20 -2.35 -1.62
N GLN A 351 8.68 -1.23 -2.12
CA GLN A 351 8.61 0.05 -1.41
C GLN A 351 7.17 0.48 -1.14
N SER A 352 6.18 -0.20 -1.73
CA SER A 352 4.77 0.20 -1.66
C SER A 352 4.08 -0.15 -0.34
N GLY A 353 4.66 -1.07 0.45
CA GLY A 353 4.06 -1.47 1.73
C GLY A 353 2.85 -2.37 1.51
N LYS A 354 3.00 -3.33 0.59
CA LYS A 354 1.98 -4.33 0.28
C LYS A 354 2.26 -5.69 0.91
N VAL A 355 1.19 -6.46 1.04
CA VAL A 355 1.22 -7.91 1.29
C VAL A 355 0.24 -8.60 0.34
N ASN A 356 0.59 -9.78 -0.16
CA ASN A 356 -0.33 -10.56 -1.00
C ASN A 356 -0.06 -12.06 -0.96
N ASP A 357 -1.11 -12.86 -1.05
CA ASP A 357 -0.99 -14.32 -1.12
C ASP A 357 -2.26 -14.95 -1.72
N GLY A 358 -2.09 -16.05 -2.47
CA GLY A 358 -3.19 -16.78 -3.12
C GLY A 358 -3.96 -17.75 -2.22
N ALA A 359 -3.43 -18.05 -1.02
CA ALA A 359 -4.02 -18.90 -0.01
C ALA A 359 -4.05 -18.21 1.37
N PRO A 360 -4.63 -17.00 1.48
CA PRO A 360 -4.64 -16.24 2.72
C PRO A 360 -5.43 -16.97 3.81
N ALA A 361 -4.92 -16.96 5.04
CA ALA A 361 -5.57 -17.62 6.19
C ALA A 361 -6.01 -16.61 7.26
N LEU A 362 -5.23 -15.55 7.47
CA LEU A 362 -5.51 -14.48 8.43
C LEU A 362 -4.88 -13.18 7.95
N PHE A 363 -5.65 -12.09 8.04
CA PHE A 363 -5.14 -10.75 7.81
C PHE A 363 -5.29 -9.91 9.07
N THR A 364 -4.18 -9.48 9.65
CA THR A 364 -4.17 -8.68 10.88
C THR A 364 -3.82 -7.24 10.54
N ILE A 365 -4.63 -6.29 11.00
CA ILE A 365 -4.43 -4.86 10.83
C ILE A 365 -4.33 -4.21 12.22
N ALA A 366 -3.20 -3.60 12.51
CA ALA A 366 -2.96 -2.93 13.78
C ALA A 366 -2.95 -1.42 13.60
N VAL A 367 -3.64 -0.70 14.49
CA VAL A 367 -3.75 0.77 14.45
C VAL A 367 -3.09 1.41 15.66
N GLY A 368 -2.40 2.54 15.47
CA GLY A 368 -1.93 3.43 16.53
C GLY A 368 -0.42 3.41 16.81
N GLY A 369 0.35 2.53 16.16
CA GLY A 369 1.82 2.60 16.12
C GLY A 369 2.60 2.29 17.41
N ASN A 370 1.97 2.19 18.60
CA ASN A 370 2.72 1.99 19.86
C ASN A 370 3.43 0.63 19.99
N LYS A 371 3.05 -0.33 19.16
CA LYS A 371 3.68 -1.66 19.08
C LYS A 371 4.16 -1.98 17.67
N ALA A 372 4.41 -0.95 16.85
CA ALA A 372 4.94 -1.15 15.52
C ALA A 372 6.36 -1.75 15.60
N TYR A 373 6.69 -2.64 14.67
CA TYR A 373 7.94 -3.41 14.67
C TYR A 373 8.36 -3.73 13.25
N VAL A 374 9.62 -4.12 13.06
CA VAL A 374 10.17 -4.56 11.75
C VAL A 374 10.46 -6.06 11.79
N GLY A 375 10.20 -6.74 10.67
CA GLY A 375 10.48 -8.16 10.48
C GLY A 375 9.23 -9.05 10.59
N ASP A 376 9.45 -10.37 10.49
CA ASP A 376 8.36 -11.34 10.30
C ASP A 376 7.70 -11.79 11.62
N SER A 377 8.16 -11.29 12.77
CA SER A 377 7.64 -11.67 14.08
C SER A 377 7.53 -10.49 15.03
N ALA A 378 6.38 -10.38 15.70
CA ALA A 378 6.13 -9.37 16.69
C ALA A 378 7.05 -9.56 17.93
N PRO A 379 7.61 -8.47 18.50
CA PRO A 379 8.37 -8.54 19.74
C PRO A 379 7.55 -9.24 20.85
N GLY A 380 8.06 -10.35 21.37
CA GLY A 380 7.43 -11.15 22.44
C GLY A 380 6.72 -12.43 22.01
N ALA A 381 6.48 -12.65 20.70
CA ALA A 381 5.99 -13.94 20.21
C ALA A 381 7.07 -15.04 20.32
N ALA A 382 8.33 -14.69 20.06
CA ALA A 382 9.47 -15.59 20.22
C ALA A 382 9.71 -16.00 21.69
N SER A 383 9.41 -15.10 22.64
CA SER A 383 9.59 -15.36 24.07
C SER A 383 8.56 -16.36 24.62
N LYS A 384 7.31 -16.30 24.13
CA LYS A 384 6.27 -17.27 24.54
C LYS A 384 6.53 -18.69 24.03
N VAL A 385 7.08 -18.85 22.82
CA VAL A 385 7.47 -20.17 22.29
C VAL A 385 8.59 -20.78 23.14
N MET A 386 9.57 -19.98 23.58
CA MET A 386 10.62 -20.45 24.49
C MET A 386 10.11 -20.77 25.91
N GLU A 387 9.13 -20.01 26.43
CA GLU A 387 8.52 -20.30 27.73
C GLU A 387 7.68 -21.59 27.70
N GLU A 388 6.86 -21.81 26.66
CA GLU A 388 6.06 -23.03 26.50
C GLU A 388 6.93 -24.29 26.27
N GLU A 389 8.03 -24.20 25.51
CA GLU A 389 8.99 -25.31 25.39
C GLU A 389 9.72 -25.60 26.72
N SER A 390 9.96 -24.57 27.56
CA SER A 390 10.61 -24.75 28.87
C SER A 390 9.69 -25.36 29.93
N GLU A 391 8.38 -25.11 29.86
CA GLU A 391 7.38 -25.71 30.74
C GLU A 391 7.06 -27.15 30.35
N SER A 392 7.04 -27.49 29.06
CA SER A 392 6.86 -28.87 28.60
C SER A 392 8.04 -29.79 28.97
N ALA A 393 9.23 -29.24 29.24
CA ALA A 393 10.43 -30.00 29.61
C ALA A 393 10.55 -30.32 31.12
N ARG A 394 9.58 -29.91 31.96
CA ARG A 394 9.58 -30.20 33.41
C ARG A 394 8.41 -31.10 33.81
N GLN A 395 8.50 -32.38 33.46
CA GLN A 395 7.86 -33.46 34.24
C GLN A 395 8.92 -34.41 34.79
N PRO A 396 8.80 -34.90 36.03
CA PRO A 396 9.84 -35.74 36.65
C PRO A 396 9.70 -37.20 36.21
N GLU A 397 10.72 -37.74 35.56
CA GLU A 397 10.83 -39.18 35.29
C GLU A 397 11.18 -39.97 36.56
N SER A 398 10.43 -41.03 36.81
CA SER A 398 10.75 -42.10 37.74
C SER A 398 10.91 -43.41 36.97
N GLY A 399 12.05 -44.11 37.14
CA GLY A 399 12.09 -45.58 37.11
C GLY A 399 12.76 -46.30 35.94
N ALA A 400 14.07 -46.52 36.07
CA ALA A 400 14.83 -47.77 35.86
C ALA A 400 14.49 -48.78 34.73
N GLY A 401 15.49 -49.02 33.86
CA GLY A 401 16.18 -50.33 33.79
C GLY A 401 16.00 -51.22 32.55
N HIS A 402 17.07 -51.36 31.73
CA HIS A 402 17.84 -52.58 31.41
C HIS A 402 18.47 -52.56 30.01
N GLN A 403 19.72 -53.04 29.96
CA GLN A 403 20.64 -53.14 28.82
C GLN A 403 20.38 -54.43 28.00
N GLU A 404 20.67 -54.40 26.70
CA GLU A 404 21.49 -55.44 26.08
C GLU A 404 22.15 -54.99 24.77
N ASN A 405 23.27 -55.63 24.45
CA ASN A 405 24.37 -55.20 23.60
C ASN A 405 24.35 -55.95 22.26
N GLY A 406 24.77 -55.33 21.16
CA GLY A 406 24.95 -56.03 19.87
C GLY A 406 25.61 -55.16 18.79
N GLN A 407 26.93 -55.29 18.65
CA GLN A 407 27.77 -54.63 17.64
C GLN A 407 27.62 -55.25 16.23
N GLN A 408 27.66 -54.43 15.17
CA GLN A 408 28.57 -54.57 14.00
C GLN A 408 28.41 -53.37 13.02
N GLN A 409 29.53 -52.80 12.58
CA GLN A 409 29.67 -51.72 11.56
C GLN A 409 29.82 -52.30 10.12
N PRO A 410 30.20 -51.53 9.08
CA PRO A 410 29.39 -50.57 8.30
C PRO A 410 29.42 -50.89 6.78
N MET A 411 28.50 -50.38 5.96
CA MET A 411 28.69 -50.31 4.50
C MET A 411 28.09 -49.06 3.86
N GLN A 412 28.78 -48.67 2.79
CA GLN A 412 28.78 -47.45 2.00
C GLN A 412 27.51 -47.15 1.19
N GLU A 413 27.29 -45.84 1.02
CA GLU A 413 26.92 -45.11 -0.21
C GLU A 413 25.99 -45.77 -1.25
N SER A 414 24.85 -45.13 -1.49
CA SER A 414 24.37 -44.83 -2.85
C SER A 414 23.11 -43.94 -2.82
N ALA A 415 23.23 -42.78 -3.47
CA ALA A 415 22.09 -41.92 -3.79
C ALA A 415 21.31 -42.46 -5.00
N PRO A 416 19.97 -42.38 -5.01
CA PRO A 416 19.17 -42.51 -6.23
C PRO A 416 18.65 -41.16 -6.76
N PRO A 417 18.23 -41.11 -8.04
CA PRO A 417 18.35 -39.93 -8.90
C PRO A 417 17.08 -39.06 -8.98
N ALA A 418 17.29 -37.84 -9.50
CA ALA A 418 16.24 -36.91 -9.90
C ALA A 418 15.48 -37.40 -11.15
N PRO A 419 14.14 -37.22 -11.23
CA PRO A 419 13.40 -37.41 -12.47
C PRO A 419 13.16 -36.09 -13.24
N GLU A 420 13.20 -36.26 -14.56
CA GLU A 420 13.11 -35.30 -15.64
C GLU A 420 11.79 -34.50 -15.70
N ARG A 421 11.92 -33.23 -16.10
CA ARG A 421 10.79 -32.38 -16.53
C ARG A 421 10.25 -32.87 -17.87
N LYS A 422 9.00 -33.34 -17.88
CA LYS A 422 8.20 -33.45 -19.11
C LYS A 422 7.50 -32.12 -19.40
N SER A 423 7.82 -31.57 -20.56
CA SER A 423 7.06 -30.51 -21.22
C SER A 423 5.80 -31.10 -21.84
N SER A 424 4.64 -30.54 -21.49
CA SER A 424 3.44 -30.63 -22.31
C SER A 424 2.68 -29.32 -22.19
N GLY A 425 2.47 -28.68 -23.34
CA GLY A 425 1.78 -27.41 -23.46
C GLY A 425 0.27 -27.54 -23.24
N LEU A 426 -0.33 -26.45 -22.78
CA LEU A 426 -1.76 -26.17 -22.90
C LEU A 426 -1.91 -24.70 -23.28
N ARG A 427 -1.78 -24.43 -24.58
CA ARG A 427 -2.43 -23.29 -25.25
C ARG A 427 -3.93 -23.57 -25.27
N GLY A 428 -4.72 -22.65 -24.74
CA GLY A 428 -6.13 -22.52 -25.10
C GLY A 428 -7.07 -22.48 -23.90
N LYS A 429 -7.44 -21.26 -23.49
CA LYS A 429 -8.80 -20.78 -23.13
C LYS A 429 -8.72 -19.67 -22.08
N LEU A 430 -8.43 -18.45 -22.52
CA LEU A 430 -8.72 -17.21 -21.79
C LEU A 430 -9.12 -16.15 -22.83
N SER A 431 -10.29 -16.34 -23.43
CA SER A 431 -10.94 -15.35 -24.29
C SER A 431 -12.40 -15.24 -23.87
N GLY A 432 -12.67 -14.32 -22.95
CA GLY A 432 -14.03 -14.03 -22.53
C GLY A 432 -14.07 -13.38 -21.16
N TRP A 433 -13.62 -12.13 -21.06
CA TRP A 433 -13.97 -11.20 -19.97
C TRP A 433 -13.58 -9.75 -20.34
N LYS A 434 -13.90 -9.35 -21.57
CA LYS A 434 -13.87 -7.95 -22.01
C LYS A 434 -15.15 -7.64 -22.78
N LYS A 435 -16.22 -7.32 -22.04
CA LYS A 435 -17.37 -6.52 -22.49
C LYS A 435 -18.35 -6.36 -21.32
N LYS A 436 -18.18 -5.30 -20.53
CA LYS A 436 -19.25 -4.56 -19.82
C LYS A 436 -18.65 -3.58 -18.80
N PHE A 437 -17.84 -2.62 -19.25
CA PHE A 437 -17.64 -1.36 -18.52
C PHE A 437 -17.36 -0.28 -19.58
N SER A 438 -18.45 0.18 -20.17
CA SER A 438 -18.56 1.45 -20.89
C SER A 438 -19.98 1.91 -20.62
N GLN A 439 -20.13 2.63 -19.51
CA GLN A 439 -21.05 3.72 -19.23
C GLN A 439 -20.82 4.23 -17.82
#